data_AF-A0A7C3XM18-F1
#
_entry.id   AF-A0A7C3XM18-F1
#
_cell.length_a   1.000
_cell.length_b   1.000
_cell.length_c   1.000
_cell.angle_alpha   90.00
_cell.angle_beta   90.00
_cell.angle_gamma   90.00
#
_symmetry.space_group_name_H-M   'P 1'
#
loop_
_entity.id
_entity.type
_entity.pdbx_description
1 polymer ?
#
loop_
_entity_poly.entity_id
_entity_poly.type
_entity_poly.pdbx_seq_one_letter_code
_entity_poly.pdbx_strand_id
1 'polypeptide(L)'
;MIMDPISILNLALSIIILITGYWGYKNKKDIVPLYVGVAFGLFGLTHLLTVLGFREALTNVFLVVRTIGYLIVIFALYSTWKS
;
A
#
# COMPACT_ATOMS: atom_id res chain seq x y z
N MET A 1 4.70 10.92 23.16
CA MET A 1 4.31 10.65 21.77
C MET A 1 5.60 10.47 20.97
N ILE A 2 6.20 9.27 21.03
CA ILE A 2 7.42 8.98 20.28
C ILE A 2 6.91 8.42 18.96
N MET A 3 7.17 9.12 17.86
CA MET A 3 6.79 8.62 16.54
C MET A 3 7.44 7.24 16.36
N ASP A 4 6.64 6.17 16.35
CA ASP A 4 7.16 4.81 16.24
C ASP A 4 8.02 4.70 14.97
N PRO A 5 9.34 4.43 15.08
CA PRO A 5 10.22 4.21 13.92
C PRO A 5 9.64 3.21 12.91
N ILE A 6 8.85 2.24 13.39
CA ILE A 6 8.12 1.25 12.59
C ILE A 6 7.12 1.92 11.63
N SER A 7 6.38 2.92 12.08
CA SER A 7 5.38 3.61 11.24
C SER A 7 6.06 4.45 10.15
N ILE A 8 7.17 5.10 10.48
CA ILE A 8 7.97 5.91 9.55
C ILE A 8 8.61 5.03 8.47
N LEU A 9 9.18 3.88 8.86
CA LEU A 9 9.78 2.94 7.93
C LEU A 9 8.72 2.36 6.97
N ASN A 10 7.55 1.97 7.50
CA ASN A 10 6.43 1.49 6.68
C ASN A 10 5.92 2.56 5.72
N LEU A 11 5.93 3.83 6.12
CA LEU A 11 5.60 4.97 5.27
C LEU A 11 6.56 5.08 4.08
N ALA A 12 7.87 5.09 4.38
CA ALA A 12 8.92 5.22 3.38
C ALA A 12 8.87 4.07 2.38
N LEU A 13 8.73 2.83 2.88
CA LEU A 13 8.58 1.64 2.03
C LEU A 13 7.30 1.71 1.18
N SER A 14 6.17 2.15 1.73
CA SER A 14 4.93 2.30 0.98
C SER A 14 5.08 3.31 -0.17
N ILE A 15 5.76 4.43 0.06
CA ILE A 15 6.05 5.44 -0.99
C ILE A 15 6.96 4.85 -2.08
N ILE A 16 8.02 4.15 -1.69
CA ILE A 16 8.94 3.51 -2.65
C ILE A 16 8.18 2.49 -3.51
N ILE A 17 7.34 1.66 -2.92
CA ILE A 17 6.57 0.65 -3.65
C ILE A 17 5.50 1.29 -4.56
N LEU A 18 4.87 2.39 -4.13
CA LEU A 18 3.93 3.16 -4.94
C LEU A 18 4.61 3.73 -6.18
N ILE A 19 5.80 4.33 -6.01
CA ILE A 19 6.62 4.86 -7.11
C ILE A 19 7.04 3.72 -8.05
N THR A 20 7.51 2.61 -7.50
CA THR A 20 8.00 1.46 -8.29
C THR A 20 6.87 0.78 -9.06
N GLY A 21 5.68 0.66 -8.45
CA GLY A 21 4.48 0.12 -9.08
C GLY A 21 3.96 1.02 -10.22
N TYR A 22 3.95 2.34 -10.00
CA TYR A 22 3.61 3.31 -11.05
C TYR A 22 4.61 3.27 -12.20
N TRP A 23 5.90 3.14 -11.90
CA TRP A 23 6.94 3.09 -12.93
C TRP A 23 6.92 1.77 -13.71
N GLY A 24 6.63 0.66 -13.03
CA GLY A 24 6.41 -0.65 -13.66
C GLY A 24 5.25 -0.65 -14.64
N TYR A 25 4.14 0.01 -14.30
CA TYR A 25 3.01 0.19 -15.23
C TYR A 25 3.41 0.99 -16.46
N LYS A 26 4.12 2.12 -16.26
CA LYS A 26 4.55 2.99 -17.36
C LYS A 26 5.48 2.29 -18.35
N ASN A 27 6.36 1.41 -17.88
CA ASN A 27 7.36 0.76 -18.71
C ASN A 27 6.92 -0.55 -19.36
N LYS A 28 6.05 -1.35 -18.72
CA LYS A 28 5.66 -2.66 -19.26
C LYS A 28 4.23 -2.76 -19.81
N LYS A 29 3.39 -1.71 -19.70
CA LYS A 29 1.93 -1.77 -19.95
C LYS A 29 1.24 -2.89 -19.16
N ASP A 30 1.90 -3.36 -18.11
CA ASP A 30 1.47 -4.50 -17.33
C ASP A 30 0.61 -3.96 -16.18
N ILE A 31 -0.65 -4.39 -16.14
CA ILE A 31 -1.66 -3.88 -15.20
C ILE A 31 -1.35 -4.33 -13.76
N VAL A 32 -0.57 -5.40 -13.61
CA VAL A 32 -0.23 -5.97 -12.30
C VAL A 32 0.57 -5.02 -11.39
N PRO A 33 1.72 -4.45 -11.79
CA PRO A 33 2.45 -3.49 -10.97
C PRO A 33 1.64 -2.23 -10.62
N LEU A 34 0.65 -1.86 -11.44
CA LEU A 34 -0.28 -0.77 -11.13
C LEU A 34 -1.17 -1.13 -9.93
N TYR A 35 -1.80 -2.31 -9.94
CA TYR A 35 -2.65 -2.77 -8.83
C TYR A 35 -1.86 -2.88 -7.52
N VAL A 36 -0.63 -3.41 -7.58
CA VAL A 36 0.26 -3.49 -6.42
C VAL A 36 0.62 -2.09 -5.91
N GLY A 37 0.97 -1.15 -6.81
CA GLY A 37 1.28 0.22 -6.44
C GLY A 37 0.10 0.95 -5.78
N VAL A 38 -1.11 0.79 -6.32
CA VAL A 38 -2.34 1.38 -5.74
C VAL A 38 -2.65 0.78 -4.38
N ALA A 39 -2.54 -0.54 -4.22
CA ALA A 39 -2.73 -1.19 -2.92
C ALA A 39 -1.72 -0.71 -1.88
N PHE A 40 -0.44 -0.63 -2.25
CA PHE A 40 0.61 -0.10 -1.36
C PHE A 40 0.45 1.39 -1.08
N GLY A 41 -0.10 2.17 -2.01
CA GLY A 41 -0.45 3.56 -1.78
C GLY A 41 -1.57 3.76 -0.77
N LEU A 42 -2.61 2.94 -0.85
CA LEU A 42 -3.68 2.87 0.17
C LEU A 42 -3.11 2.47 1.54
N PHE A 43 -2.21 1.48 1.59
CA PHE A 43 -1.48 1.11 2.81
C PHE A 43 -0.65 2.28 3.35
N GLY A 44 0.09 2.99 2.50
CA GLY A 44 0.89 4.16 2.87
C GLY A 44 0.04 5.28 3.44
N LEU A 45 -1.13 5.56 2.84
CA LEU A 45 -2.08 6.56 3.34
C LEU A 45 -2.57 6.22 4.76
N THR A 46 -2.82 4.94 5.01
CA THR A 46 -3.22 4.41 6.32
C THR A 46 -2.12 4.65 7.37
N HIS A 47 -0.85 4.50 7.00
CA HIS A 47 0.28 4.77 7.88
C HIS A 47 0.52 6.27 8.08
N LEU A 48 0.28 7.11 7.07
CA LEU A 48 0.29 8.58 7.22
C LEU A 48 -0.73 9.02 8.28
N LEU A 49 -1.97 8.54 8.18
CA LEU A 49 -3.02 8.84 9.16
C LEU A 49 -2.68 8.30 10.55
N THR A 50 -1.97 7.16 10.62
CA THR A 50 -1.45 6.61 11.88
C THR A 50 -0.41 7.54 12.52
N VAL A 51 0.54 8.07 11.72
CA VAL A 51 1.58 9.01 12.19
C VAL A 51 0.98 10.36 12.59
N LEU A 52 -0.09 10.78 11.93
CA LEU A 52 -0.85 11.99 12.26
C LEU A 52 -1.70 11.85 13.55
N GLY A 53 -1.70 10.69 14.21
CA GLY A 53 -2.40 10.46 15.48
C GLY A 53 -3.86 10.02 15.33
N PHE A 54 -4.35 9.80 14.11
CA PHE A 54 -5.74 9.38 13.85
C PHE A 54 -5.98 7.86 13.98
N ARG A 55 -5.01 7.13 14.57
CA ARG A 55 -5.02 5.66 14.63
C ARG A 55 -6.25 5.11 15.35
N GLU A 56 -6.57 5.62 16.53
CA GLU A 56 -7.66 5.08 17.35
C GLU A 56 -9.04 5.37 16.73
N ALA A 57 -9.22 6.56 16.16
CA ALA A 57 -10.48 6.95 15.51
C ALA A 57 -10.77 6.15 14.23
N LEU A 58 -9.74 5.72 13.50
CA LEU A 58 -9.86 5.03 12.21
C LEU A 58 -9.39 3.58 12.22
N THR A 59 -9.24 2.94 13.39
CA THR A 59 -8.74 1.56 13.49
C THR A 59 -9.54 0.58 12.62
N ASN A 60 -10.88 0.67 12.62
CA ASN A 60 -11.73 -0.17 11.77
C ASN A 60 -11.54 0.12 10.28
N VAL A 61 -11.39 1.39 9.90
CA VAL A 61 -11.16 1.79 8.50
C VAL A 61 -9.80 1.27 8.03
N PHE A 62 -8.77 1.36 8.87
CA PHE A 62 -7.43 0.86 8.56
C PHE A 62 -7.43 -0.65 8.36
N LEU A 63 -8.20 -1.39 9.15
CA LEU A 63 -8.35 -2.84 9.01
C LEU A 63 -9.03 -3.20 7.69
N VAL A 64 -10.10 -2.49 7.30
CA VAL A 64 -10.78 -2.70 6.00
C VAL A 64 -9.85 -2.38 4.83
N VAL A 65 -9.16 -1.25 4.88
CA VAL A 65 -8.20 -0.83 3.83
C VAL A 65 -7.06 -1.85 3.70
N ARG A 66 -6.53 -2.36 4.82
CA ARG A 66 -5.51 -3.41 4.78
C ARG A 66 -6.01 -4.68 4.12
N THR A 67 -7.20 -5.15 4.51
CA THR A 67 -7.80 -6.36 3.93
C THR A 67 -8.00 -6.22 2.42
N ILE A 68 -8.55 -5.09 1.98
CA ILE A 68 -8.74 -4.80 0.55
C ILE A 68 -7.38 -4.73 -0.17
N GLY A 69 -6.39 -4.06 0.41
CA GLY A 69 -5.07 -3.96 -0.20
C GLY A 69 -4.36 -5.32 -0.31
N TYR A 70 -4.49 -6.21 0.69
CA TYR A 70 -3.98 -7.58 0.58
C TYR A 70 -4.72 -8.37 -0.52
N LEU A 71 -6.04 -8.25 -0.62
CA LEU A 71 -6.81 -8.90 -1.69
C LEU A 71 -6.39 -8.41 -3.07
N ILE A 72 -6.14 -7.10 -3.24
CA ILE A 72 -5.65 -6.53 -4.49
C ILE A 72 -4.26 -7.08 -4.83
N VAL A 73 -3.34 -7.16 -3.85
CA VAL A 73 -2.00 -7.71 -4.08
C VAL A 73 -2.07 -9.21 -4.45
N ILE A 74 -2.92 -9.98 -3.76
CA ILE A 74 -3.15 -11.40 -4.08
C ILE A 74 -3.69 -11.54 -5.50
N PHE A 75 -4.69 -10.73 -5.88
CA PHE A 75 -5.29 -10.78 -7.21
C PHE A 75 -4.29 -10.35 -8.29
N ALA A 76 -3.49 -9.33 -8.02
CA ALA A 76 -2.45 -8.84 -8.92
C ALA A 76 -1.37 -9.91 -9.16
N LEU A 77 -0.87 -10.55 -8.10
CA LEU A 77 0.09 -11.66 -8.22
C LEU A 77 -0.50 -12.87 -8.93
N TYR A 78 -1.75 -13.23 -8.61
CA TYR A 78 -2.45 -14.32 -9.27
C TYR A 78 -2.64 -14.06 -10.77
N SER A 79 -2.90 -12.80 -11.15
CA SER A 79 -2.97 -12.39 -12.55
C SER A 79 -1.63 -12.50 -13.28
N THR A 80 -0.51 -12.17 -12.64
CA THR A 80 0.82 -12.40 -13.24
C THR A 80 1.14 -13.88 -13.36
N TRP A 81 0.78 -14.71 -12.38
CA TRP A 81 1.14 -16.14 -12.39
C TRP A 81 0.38 -16.95 -13.46
N LYS A 82 -0.71 -16.40 -14.00
CA LYS A 82 -1.51 -17.02 -15.06
C LYS A 82 -1.17 -16.49 -16.47
N SER A 83 -0.29 -15.50 -16.59
CA SER A 83 0.20 -14.97 -17.88
C SER A 83 1.49 -15.63 -18.34
#